data_AF-A0AAU9W5R6-F1
#
_entry.id   AF-A0AAU9W5R6-F1
#
_cell.length_a   1.000
_cell.length_b   1.000
_cell.length_c   1.000
_cell.angle_alpha   90.00
_cell.angle_beta   90.00
_cell.angle_gamma   90.00
#
_symmetry.space_group_name_H-M   'P 1'
#
loop_
_entity.id
_entity.type
_entity.pdbx_description
1 polymer ?
#
loop_
_entity_poly.entity_id
_entity_poly.type
_entity_poly.pdbx_seq_one_letter_code
_entity_poly.pdbx_strand_id
1 'polypeptide(L)'
;MVDKVSFKKLRLWIPDLSSCRFTEAKRHCLTHGRGAPVSSAQAPVMRVSTAQIDHFITFITSAHVIQDLPFGERTITLSSKETIKVPNVKRTMVPERLVKQYLAYCEETGFKALSRSTLLRILSVCAASVRKSLQGLDYISSSGAEAFDDLCKVAEMLGDAGQGMGWVKQQETNLRKSKRYLKSDYKVHVSKSSSVPDHCRPFALSDPKDPAYQSVREHDHNDACDRCDLLSETLLQIEAGLAAQTENLSSVEKEDLLGEASQESHLGLEVTPSSLCQPRFCSSGAFGATR
;
A
#
# COMPACT_ATOMS: atom_id res chain seq x y z
N MET A 1 -38.02 -32.25 -37.03
CA MET A 1 -37.68 -33.06 -38.22
C MET A 1 -37.82 -34.55 -37.95
N VAL A 2 -37.33 -35.02 -36.79
CA VAL A 2 -37.39 -36.41 -36.32
C VAL A 2 -38.83 -36.98 -36.23
N ASP A 3 -39.83 -36.18 -35.88
CA ASP A 3 -41.23 -36.69 -35.77
C ASP A 3 -41.94 -36.86 -37.12
N LYS A 4 -41.38 -36.29 -38.20
CA LYS A 4 -42.00 -36.28 -39.54
C LYS A 4 -41.39 -37.30 -40.50
N VAL A 5 -40.30 -37.96 -40.10
CA VAL A 5 -39.52 -38.83 -40.97
C VAL A 5 -39.16 -40.10 -40.21
N SER A 6 -39.34 -41.26 -40.84
CA SER A 6 -39.00 -42.55 -40.23
C SER A 6 -37.48 -42.71 -40.09
N PHE A 7 -37.05 -43.49 -39.09
CA PHE A 7 -35.64 -43.80 -38.87
C PHE A 7 -34.93 -44.32 -40.12
N LYS A 8 -35.58 -45.23 -40.88
CA LYS A 8 -35.06 -45.78 -42.14
C LYS A 8 -34.77 -44.68 -43.17
N LYS A 9 -35.68 -43.71 -43.31
CA LYS A 9 -35.52 -42.61 -44.26
C LYS A 9 -34.44 -41.63 -43.80
N LEU A 10 -34.32 -41.35 -42.50
CA LEU A 10 -33.26 -40.50 -41.95
C LEU A 10 -31.87 -41.13 -42.03
N ARG A 11 -31.76 -42.45 -41.84
CA ARG A 11 -30.49 -43.18 -41.95
C ARG A 11 -29.91 -43.18 -43.37
N LEU A 12 -30.74 -43.02 -44.40
CA LEU A 12 -30.26 -42.82 -45.78
C LEU A 12 -29.49 -41.51 -45.95
N TRP A 13 -29.86 -40.47 -45.20
CA TRP A 13 -29.20 -39.16 -45.26
C TRP A 13 -28.09 -38.99 -44.21
N ILE A 14 -28.16 -39.77 -43.12
CA ILE A 14 -27.17 -39.77 -42.03
C ILE A 14 -26.83 -41.24 -41.68
N PRO A 15 -25.84 -41.84 -42.37
CA PRO A 15 -25.52 -43.25 -42.23
C PRO A 15 -25.16 -43.68 -40.80
N ASP A 16 -24.49 -42.80 -40.06
CA ASP A 16 -24.02 -43.02 -38.68
C ASP A 16 -25.09 -42.74 -37.61
N LEU A 17 -26.34 -42.50 -38.01
CA LEU A 17 -27.43 -42.27 -37.07
C LEU A 17 -27.85 -43.57 -36.39
N SER A 18 -27.56 -43.69 -35.10
CA SER A 18 -28.02 -44.82 -34.29
C SER A 18 -29.50 -44.70 -33.92
N SER A 19 -30.16 -45.86 -33.77
CA SER A 19 -31.57 -45.94 -33.32
C SER A 19 -31.77 -45.30 -31.94
N CYS A 20 -30.75 -45.41 -31.08
CA CYS A 20 -30.73 -44.77 -29.77
C CYS A 20 -30.82 -43.23 -29.89
N ARG A 21 -29.93 -42.59 -30.68
CA ARG A 21 -29.94 -41.13 -30.89
C ARG A 21 -31.25 -40.64 -31.52
N PHE A 22 -31.84 -41.41 -32.43
CA PHE A 22 -33.13 -41.10 -33.02
C PHE A 22 -34.26 -41.12 -31.97
N THR A 23 -34.28 -42.13 -31.10
CA THR A 23 -35.28 -42.28 -30.04
C THR A 23 -35.12 -41.19 -28.97
N GLU A 24 -33.88 -40.89 -28.58
CA GLU A 24 -33.52 -39.81 -27.64
C GLU A 24 -34.00 -38.44 -28.16
N ALA A 25 -33.75 -38.14 -29.44
CA ALA A 25 -34.17 -36.89 -30.07
C ALA A 25 -35.71 -36.77 -30.14
N LYS A 26 -36.41 -37.88 -30.38
CA LYS A 26 -37.87 -37.92 -30.38
C LYS A 26 -38.43 -37.69 -28.97
N ARG A 27 -37.81 -38.30 -27.95
CA ARG A 27 -38.14 -38.08 -26.54
C ARG A 27 -37.96 -36.62 -26.15
N HIS A 28 -36.81 -36.03 -26.48
CA HIS A 28 -36.53 -34.62 -26.25
C HIS A 28 -37.53 -33.68 -26.94
N CYS A 29 -37.91 -33.99 -28.18
CA CYS A 29 -38.92 -33.21 -28.90
C CYS A 29 -40.30 -33.25 -28.21
N LEU A 30 -40.67 -34.39 -27.60
CA LEU A 30 -41.91 -34.53 -26.84
C LEU A 30 -41.87 -33.78 -25.51
N THR A 31 -40.74 -33.81 -24.81
CA THR A 31 -40.61 -33.22 -23.46
C THR A 31 -40.34 -31.71 -23.48
N HIS A 32 -39.58 -31.21 -24.45
CA HIS A 32 -39.13 -29.81 -24.48
C HIS A 32 -39.63 -29.02 -25.69
N GLY A 33 -40.28 -29.68 -26.67
CA GLY A 33 -40.73 -29.06 -27.90
C GLY A 33 -39.69 -29.09 -29.02
N ARG A 34 -40.14 -28.75 -30.25
CA ARG A 34 -39.29 -28.79 -31.45
C ARG A 34 -38.19 -27.73 -31.40
N GLY A 35 -36.95 -28.17 -31.55
CA GLY A 35 -35.80 -27.26 -31.64
C GLY A 35 -35.44 -26.56 -30.33
N ALA A 36 -36.00 -27.02 -29.19
CA ALA A 36 -35.62 -26.50 -27.90
C ALA A 36 -34.11 -26.70 -27.68
N PRO A 37 -33.37 -25.66 -27.28
CA PRO A 37 -31.96 -25.78 -27.00
C PRO A 37 -31.76 -26.74 -25.83
N VAL A 38 -30.87 -27.72 -25.99
CA VAL A 38 -30.41 -28.52 -24.85
C VAL A 38 -29.71 -27.55 -23.90
N SER A 39 -30.17 -27.46 -22.66
CA SER A 39 -29.52 -26.64 -21.64
C SER A 39 -28.12 -27.19 -21.39
N SER A 40 -27.12 -26.67 -22.09
CA SER A 40 -25.74 -26.84 -21.70
C SER A 40 -25.53 -25.90 -20.52
N ALA A 41 -25.84 -26.37 -19.31
CA ALA A 41 -25.27 -25.77 -18.12
C ALA A 41 -23.75 -25.95 -18.25
N GLN A 42 -23.06 -24.95 -18.82
CA GLN A 42 -21.61 -24.95 -18.83
C GLN A 42 -21.18 -24.93 -17.38
N ALA A 43 -20.67 -26.06 -16.89
CA ALA A 43 -20.06 -26.11 -15.59
C ALA A 43 -18.99 -24.99 -15.54
N PRO A 44 -18.92 -24.19 -14.46
CA PRO A 44 -17.90 -23.16 -14.35
C PRO A 44 -16.53 -23.83 -14.42
N VAL A 45 -15.86 -23.70 -15.56
CA VAL A 45 -14.51 -24.23 -15.76
C VAL A 45 -13.56 -23.35 -14.97
N MET A 46 -12.89 -23.93 -13.97
CA MET A 46 -11.81 -23.25 -13.25
C MET A 46 -10.61 -23.13 -14.19
N ARG A 47 -10.47 -21.97 -14.84
CA ARG A 47 -9.35 -21.65 -15.77
C ARG A 47 -8.08 -21.15 -15.07
N VAL A 48 -8.03 -21.23 -13.74
CA VAL A 48 -6.96 -20.65 -12.92
C VAL A 48 -6.30 -21.77 -12.13
N SER A 49 -4.96 -21.83 -12.13
CA SER A 49 -4.26 -22.86 -11.36
C SER A 49 -4.33 -22.56 -9.87
N THR A 50 -4.55 -23.60 -9.06
CA THR A 50 -4.62 -23.49 -7.60
C THR A 50 -3.30 -22.98 -7.02
N ALA A 51 -2.16 -23.40 -7.58
CA ALA A 51 -0.84 -22.94 -7.15
C ALA A 51 -0.64 -21.42 -7.31
N GLN A 52 -1.13 -20.84 -8.41
CA GLN A 52 -1.07 -19.39 -8.62
C GLN A 52 -1.97 -18.60 -7.67
N ILE A 53 -3.13 -19.16 -7.32
CA ILE A 53 -4.01 -18.56 -6.32
C ILE A 53 -3.35 -18.62 -4.95
N ASP A 54 -2.87 -19.80 -4.55
CA ASP A 54 -2.27 -20.04 -3.24
C ASP A 54 -1.03 -19.17 -3.01
N HIS A 55 -0.16 -19.05 -4.01
CA HIS A 55 1.00 -18.16 -3.96
C HIS A 55 0.58 -16.69 -3.75
N PHE A 56 -0.47 -16.23 -4.44
CA PHE A 56 -0.98 -14.88 -4.25
C PHE A 56 -1.66 -14.69 -2.89
N ILE A 57 -2.45 -15.67 -2.43
CA ILE A 57 -3.07 -15.62 -1.09
C ILE A 57 -1.99 -15.54 -0.02
N THR A 58 -0.96 -16.36 -0.11
CA THR A 58 0.20 -16.35 0.80
C THR A 58 0.88 -14.98 0.83
N PHE A 59 1.09 -14.36 -0.35
CA PHE A 59 1.65 -13.02 -0.44
C PHE A 59 0.78 -11.97 0.27
N ILE A 60 -0.54 -11.95 0.01
CA ILE A 60 -1.45 -10.93 0.56
C ILE A 60 -1.79 -11.14 2.04
N THR A 61 -1.45 -12.30 2.61
CA THR A 61 -1.56 -12.59 4.05
C THR A 61 -0.22 -12.49 4.78
N SER A 62 0.87 -12.16 4.08
CA SER A 62 2.19 -12.00 4.71
C SER A 62 2.23 -10.77 5.62
N ALA A 63 3.00 -10.84 6.71
CA ALA A 63 3.15 -9.75 7.70
C ALA A 63 3.66 -8.43 7.10
N HIS A 64 4.28 -8.46 5.92
CA HIS A 64 4.71 -7.27 5.20
C HIS A 64 3.53 -6.50 4.57
N VAL A 65 2.45 -7.22 4.24
CA VAL A 65 1.26 -6.70 3.54
C VAL A 65 0.10 -6.46 4.50
N ILE A 66 0.00 -7.27 5.56
CA ILE A 66 -1.07 -7.18 6.55
C ILE A 66 -0.61 -6.51 7.84
N GLN A 67 -1.55 -5.83 8.49
CA GLN A 67 -1.44 -5.39 9.87
C GLN A 67 -2.63 -5.98 10.63
N ASP A 68 -2.32 -6.78 11.64
CA ASP A 68 -3.33 -7.34 12.53
C ASP A 68 -3.94 -6.24 13.39
N LEU A 69 -5.24 -6.38 13.65
CA LEU A 69 -5.93 -5.49 14.57
C LEU A 69 -6.03 -6.13 15.94
N PRO A 70 -5.77 -5.37 17.02
CA PRO A 70 -6.00 -5.84 18.38
C PRO A 70 -7.49 -6.03 18.70
N PHE A 71 -8.40 -5.55 17.84
CA PHE A 71 -9.84 -5.65 18.06
C PHE A 71 -10.63 -5.90 16.77
N GLY A 72 -11.72 -6.64 16.92
CA GLY A 72 -12.70 -6.96 15.88
C GLY A 72 -12.53 -8.35 15.29
N GLU A 73 -13.56 -9.17 15.40
CA GLU A 73 -13.63 -10.51 14.81
C GLU A 73 -14.60 -10.51 13.63
N ARG A 74 -14.36 -11.38 12.64
CA ARG A 74 -15.32 -11.74 11.60
C ARG A 74 -15.66 -13.21 11.73
N THR A 75 -16.95 -13.52 11.64
CA THR A 75 -17.43 -14.89 11.59
C THR A 75 -17.57 -15.31 10.12
N ILE A 76 -16.84 -16.35 9.73
CA ILE A 76 -16.94 -16.98 8.42
C ILE A 76 -17.82 -18.22 8.59
N THR A 77 -18.95 -18.26 7.89
CA THR A 77 -19.81 -19.44 7.86
C THR A 77 -19.43 -20.31 6.66
N LEU A 78 -18.99 -21.53 6.93
CA LEU A 78 -18.67 -22.52 5.91
C LEU A 78 -19.96 -23.08 5.28
N SER A 79 -19.84 -23.71 4.11
CA SER A 79 -20.93 -24.46 3.47
C SER A 79 -21.44 -25.63 4.32
N SER A 80 -20.63 -26.09 5.28
CA SER A 80 -21.01 -27.07 6.32
C SER A 80 -21.88 -26.48 7.45
N LYS A 81 -22.21 -25.17 7.41
CA LYS A 81 -22.84 -24.38 8.47
C LYS A 81 -22.00 -24.17 9.72
N GLU A 82 -20.75 -24.61 9.72
CA GLU A 82 -19.79 -24.32 10.77
C GLU A 82 -19.35 -22.85 10.73
N THR A 83 -19.16 -22.24 11.90
CA THR A 83 -18.77 -20.84 12.03
C THR A 83 -17.35 -20.73 12.58
N ILE A 84 -16.45 -20.13 11.79
CA ILE A 84 -15.06 -19.87 12.19
C ILE A 84 -14.93 -18.39 12.50
N LYS A 85 -14.41 -18.06 13.68
CA LYS A 85 -14.06 -16.69 14.04
C LYS A 85 -12.62 -16.40 13.60
N VAL A 86 -12.46 -15.38 12.77
CA VAL A 86 -11.16 -14.93 12.28
C VAL A 86 -10.96 -13.46 12.67
N PRO A 87 -9.79 -13.08 13.19
CA PRO A 87 -9.47 -11.68 13.44
C PRO A 87 -9.63 -10.81 12.19
N ASN A 88 -10.03 -9.56 12.38
CA ASN A 88 -10.05 -8.61 11.27
C ASN A 88 -8.63 -8.25 10.83
N VAL A 89 -8.29 -8.65 9.61
CA VAL A 89 -7.02 -8.29 8.98
C VAL A 89 -7.18 -7.00 8.19
N LYS A 90 -6.22 -6.06 8.33
CA LYS A 90 -6.12 -4.88 7.46
C LYS A 90 -4.94 -5.03 6.51
N ARG A 91 -5.15 -4.73 5.24
CA ARG A 91 -4.04 -4.52 4.30
C ARG A 91 -3.50 -3.11 4.47
N THR A 92 -2.19 -2.97 4.54
CA THR A 92 -1.52 -1.67 4.71
C THR A 92 -1.49 -0.86 3.41
N MET A 93 -1.72 -1.53 2.28
CA MET A 93 -1.59 -1.00 0.93
C MET A 93 -2.89 -1.05 0.12
N VAL A 94 -3.03 -0.10 -0.80
CA VAL A 94 -4.13 -0.06 -1.78
C VAL A 94 -4.02 -1.28 -2.72
N PRO A 95 -5.13 -1.94 -3.10
CA PRO A 95 -5.13 -3.13 -3.95
C PRO A 95 -4.26 -3.01 -5.21
N GLU A 96 -4.32 -1.87 -5.88
CA GLU A 96 -3.53 -1.61 -7.09
C GLU A 96 -2.02 -1.69 -6.86
N ARG A 97 -1.56 -1.11 -5.74
CA ARG A 97 -0.13 -1.09 -5.42
C ARG A 97 0.36 -2.46 -4.99
N LEU A 98 -0.48 -3.18 -4.24
CA LEU A 98 -0.22 -4.56 -3.84
C LEU A 98 -0.04 -5.46 -5.06
N VAL A 99 -0.89 -5.31 -6.09
CA VAL A 99 -0.75 -6.10 -7.32
C VAL A 99 0.54 -5.76 -8.06
N LYS A 100 0.93 -4.47 -8.12
CA LYS A 100 2.22 -4.08 -8.73
C LYS A 100 3.41 -4.70 -8.02
N GLN A 101 3.44 -4.64 -6.68
CA GLN A 101 4.51 -5.26 -5.89
C GLN A 101 4.56 -6.78 -6.08
N TYR A 102 3.39 -7.43 -6.10
CA TYR A 102 3.32 -8.87 -6.33
C TYR A 102 3.86 -9.26 -7.71
N LEU A 103 3.53 -8.50 -8.75
CA LEU A 103 4.03 -8.76 -10.10
C LEU A 103 5.55 -8.61 -10.18
N ALA A 104 6.12 -7.57 -9.57
CA ALA A 104 7.57 -7.39 -9.49
C ALA A 104 8.25 -8.55 -8.73
N TYR A 105 7.69 -8.94 -7.59
CA TYR A 105 8.16 -10.11 -6.83
C TYR A 105 8.11 -11.41 -7.66
N CYS A 106 7.06 -11.60 -8.45
CA CYS A 106 6.95 -12.74 -9.36
C CYS A 106 7.99 -12.72 -10.49
N GLU A 107 8.34 -11.54 -11.01
CA GLU A 107 9.42 -11.39 -12.00
C GLU A 107 10.78 -11.76 -11.40
N GLU A 108 11.08 -11.31 -10.18
CA GLU A 108 12.33 -11.61 -9.47
C GLU A 108 12.47 -13.10 -9.11
N THR A 109 11.38 -13.74 -8.72
CA THR A 109 11.36 -15.16 -8.33
C THR A 109 11.18 -16.12 -9.51
N GLY A 110 10.95 -15.60 -10.73
CA GLY A 110 10.66 -16.40 -11.92
C GLY A 110 9.29 -17.09 -11.87
N PHE A 111 8.36 -16.62 -11.03
CA PHE A 111 7.04 -17.20 -10.90
C PHE A 111 6.04 -16.61 -11.91
N LYS A 112 5.30 -17.45 -12.62
CA LYS A 112 4.27 -16.99 -13.56
C LYS A 112 3.01 -16.53 -12.83
N ALA A 113 2.85 -15.23 -12.65
CA ALA A 113 1.67 -14.62 -12.04
C ALA A 113 0.39 -14.71 -12.90
N LEU A 114 -0.76 -14.47 -12.24
CA LEU A 114 -2.05 -14.25 -12.91
C LEU A 114 -2.15 -12.84 -13.49
N SER A 115 -3.11 -12.63 -14.40
CA SER A 115 -3.36 -11.29 -14.92
C SER A 115 -3.78 -10.32 -13.81
N ARG A 116 -3.41 -9.04 -13.97
CA ARG A 116 -3.79 -7.94 -13.06
C ARG A 116 -5.28 -7.94 -12.73
N SER A 117 -6.15 -8.13 -13.72
CA SER A 117 -7.61 -8.17 -13.53
C SER A 117 -8.07 -9.34 -12.65
N THR A 118 -7.42 -10.50 -12.78
CA THR A 118 -7.70 -11.68 -11.95
C THR A 118 -7.23 -11.45 -10.50
N LEU A 119 -6.04 -10.88 -10.32
CA LEU A 119 -5.50 -10.56 -8.99
C LEU A 119 -6.39 -9.55 -8.25
N LEU A 120 -6.86 -8.50 -8.94
CA LEU A 120 -7.80 -7.52 -8.38
C LEU A 120 -9.15 -8.16 -8.01
N ARG A 121 -9.65 -9.10 -8.83
CA ARG A 121 -10.85 -9.90 -8.48
C ARG A 121 -10.63 -10.72 -7.22
N ILE A 122 -9.48 -11.38 -7.07
CA ILE A 122 -9.16 -12.14 -5.86
C ILE A 122 -9.15 -11.20 -4.65
N LEU A 123 -8.54 -10.02 -4.76
CA LEU A 123 -8.56 -9.01 -3.69
C LEU A 123 -9.97 -8.51 -3.33
N SER A 124 -10.87 -8.42 -4.30
CA SER A 124 -12.27 -8.03 -4.06
C SER A 124 -13.06 -9.09 -3.28
N VAL A 125 -12.79 -10.38 -3.52
CA VAL A 125 -13.41 -11.50 -2.80
C VAL A 125 -12.80 -11.64 -1.41
N CYS A 126 -11.47 -11.56 -1.32
CA CYS A 126 -10.73 -11.53 -0.06
C CYS A 126 -10.81 -10.13 0.58
N ALA A 127 -11.99 -9.57 0.79
CA ALA A 127 -12.15 -8.20 1.28
C ALA A 127 -11.51 -8.03 2.67
N ALA A 128 -10.48 -7.19 2.76
CA ALA A 128 -9.87 -6.81 4.03
C ALA A 128 -10.65 -5.69 4.71
N SER A 129 -10.48 -5.55 6.03
CA SER A 129 -11.10 -4.43 6.76
C SER A 129 -10.49 -3.10 6.33
N VAL A 130 -11.34 -2.15 5.90
CA VAL A 130 -10.91 -0.80 5.53
C VAL A 130 -10.73 0.05 6.80
N ARG A 131 -9.64 0.82 6.88
CA ARG A 131 -9.29 1.62 8.05
C ARG A 131 -10.04 2.96 8.02
N LYS A 132 -10.72 3.31 9.12
CA LYS A 132 -11.31 4.64 9.33
C LYS A 132 -10.41 5.59 10.14
N SER A 133 -9.50 5.07 10.97
CA SER A 133 -8.48 5.86 11.70
C SER A 133 -7.20 5.05 12.00
N LEU A 134 -6.06 5.74 12.01
CA LEU A 134 -4.72 5.23 12.39
C LEU A 134 -4.40 5.45 13.88
N GLN A 135 -5.13 6.34 14.55
CA GLN A 135 -4.95 6.68 15.96
C GLN A 135 -5.18 5.42 16.81
N GLY A 136 -4.16 4.94 17.50
CA GLY A 136 -4.28 3.86 18.50
C GLY A 136 -3.65 2.51 18.17
N LEU A 137 -2.74 2.41 17.19
CA LEU A 137 -2.05 1.14 16.86
C LEU A 137 -0.52 1.23 16.88
N ASP A 138 0.04 2.37 16.48
CA ASP A 138 1.47 2.66 16.56
C ASP A 138 1.63 4.19 16.65
N TYR A 139 2.17 4.66 17.78
CA TYR A 139 2.39 6.08 18.04
C TYR A 139 3.35 6.69 17.00
N ILE A 140 4.33 5.92 16.52
CA ILE A 140 5.32 6.38 15.54
C ILE A 140 4.68 6.61 14.17
N SER A 141 3.93 5.62 13.67
CA SER A 141 3.20 5.78 12.41
C SER A 141 2.15 6.89 12.46
N SER A 142 1.53 7.11 13.64
CA SER A 142 0.55 8.19 13.84
C SER A 142 1.23 9.56 13.84
N SER A 143 2.28 9.74 14.65
CA SER A 143 3.07 10.97 14.74
C SER A 143 3.70 11.33 13.40
N GLY A 144 4.28 10.35 12.69
CA GLY A 144 4.80 10.58 11.34
C GLY A 144 3.72 11.02 10.34
N ALA A 145 2.51 10.47 10.43
CA ALA A 145 1.41 10.89 9.56
C ALA A 145 0.96 12.33 9.84
N GLU A 146 0.90 12.72 11.11
CA GLU A 146 0.59 14.08 11.56
C GLU A 146 1.66 15.08 11.10
N ALA A 147 2.95 14.74 11.22
CA ALA A 147 4.05 15.58 10.74
C ALA A 147 3.93 15.92 9.24
N PHE A 148 3.49 14.97 8.40
CA PHE A 148 3.22 15.27 6.98
C PHE A 148 2.05 16.23 6.78
N ASP A 149 1.02 16.15 7.63
CA ASP A 149 -0.13 17.03 7.56
C ASP A 149 0.25 18.44 8.04
N ASP A 150 1.13 18.56 9.04
CA ASP A 150 1.72 19.82 9.48
C ASP A 150 2.63 20.45 8.42
N LEU A 151 3.46 19.65 7.73
CA LEU A 151 4.23 20.13 6.58
C LEU A 151 3.34 20.69 5.45
N CYS A 152 2.14 20.13 5.25
CA CYS A 152 1.18 20.69 4.30
C CYS A 152 0.66 22.06 4.76
N LYS A 153 0.36 22.23 6.05
CA LYS A 153 -0.04 23.54 6.62
C LYS A 153 1.07 24.57 6.49
N VAL A 154 2.33 24.18 6.78
CA VAL A 154 3.49 25.05 6.57
C VAL A 154 3.61 25.46 5.11
N ALA A 155 3.41 24.53 4.17
CA ALA A 155 3.41 24.85 2.75
C ALA A 155 2.29 25.83 2.37
N GLU A 156 1.09 25.69 2.93
CA GLU A 156 0.00 26.67 2.74
C GLU A 156 0.37 28.06 3.25
N MET A 157 0.91 28.17 4.47
CA MET A 157 1.39 29.44 5.04
C MET A 157 2.45 30.11 4.15
N LEU A 158 3.41 29.33 3.64
CA LEU A 158 4.43 29.83 2.71
C LEU A 158 3.83 30.25 1.37
N GLY A 159 2.78 29.56 0.92
CA GLY A 159 1.98 29.90 -0.24
C GLY A 159 1.37 31.29 -0.13
N ASP A 160 0.69 31.55 0.99
CA ASP A 160 0.07 32.84 1.31
C ASP A 160 1.12 33.95 1.49
N ALA A 161 2.29 33.60 2.02
CA ALA A 161 3.41 34.53 2.22
C ALA A 161 4.26 34.79 0.95
N GLY A 162 3.85 34.29 -0.22
CA GLY A 162 4.42 34.70 -1.51
C GLY A 162 5.01 33.61 -2.40
N GLN A 163 5.06 32.34 -1.96
CA GLN A 163 5.42 31.21 -2.85
C GLN A 163 4.32 30.91 -3.88
N GLY A 164 3.06 31.26 -3.56
CA GLY A 164 1.90 31.13 -4.43
C GLY A 164 1.31 29.71 -4.50
N MET A 165 0.03 29.65 -4.90
CA MET A 165 -0.76 28.41 -4.85
C MET A 165 -0.28 27.30 -5.79
N GLY A 166 0.46 27.62 -6.85
CA GLY A 166 1.08 26.62 -7.73
C GLY A 166 2.14 25.80 -6.99
N TRP A 167 2.96 26.48 -6.19
CA TRP A 167 3.98 25.86 -5.36
C TRP A 167 3.35 25.01 -4.25
N VAL A 168 2.33 25.54 -3.56
CA VAL A 168 1.59 24.79 -2.51
C VAL A 168 1.07 23.46 -3.05
N LYS A 169 0.36 23.47 -4.18
CA LYS A 169 -0.18 22.25 -4.79
C LYS A 169 0.91 21.24 -5.16
N GLN A 170 2.07 21.73 -5.60
CA GLN A 170 3.22 20.89 -5.90
C GLN A 170 3.77 20.23 -4.62
N GLN A 171 3.97 20.99 -3.55
CA GLN A 171 4.47 20.46 -2.28
C GLN A 171 3.49 19.47 -1.66
N GLU A 172 2.18 19.80 -1.60
CA GLU A 172 1.16 18.86 -1.12
C GLU A 172 1.17 17.55 -1.91
N THR A 173 1.31 17.63 -3.24
CA THR A 173 1.36 16.45 -4.11
C THR A 173 2.59 15.60 -3.80
N ASN A 174 3.75 16.23 -3.63
CA ASN A 174 5.00 15.55 -3.29
C ASN A 174 4.93 14.92 -1.90
N LEU A 175 4.51 15.68 -0.87
CA LEU A 175 4.31 15.18 0.49
C LEU A 175 3.35 13.99 0.53
N ARG A 176 2.24 14.03 -0.22
CA ARG A 176 1.31 12.88 -0.33
C ARG A 176 1.94 11.67 -1.03
N LYS A 177 2.77 11.88 -2.06
CA LYS A 177 3.53 10.79 -2.72
C LYS A 177 4.55 10.17 -1.76
N SER A 178 5.31 10.99 -1.04
CA SER A 178 6.35 10.57 -0.09
C SER A 178 5.75 9.87 1.13
N LYS A 179 4.68 10.41 1.74
CA LYS A 179 3.91 9.74 2.81
C LYS A 179 3.44 8.36 2.38
N ARG A 180 2.96 8.23 1.14
CA ARG A 180 2.54 6.94 0.58
C ARG A 180 3.71 6.01 0.34
N TYR A 181 4.84 6.52 -0.14
CA TYR A 181 6.07 5.75 -0.36
C TYR A 181 6.58 5.11 0.93
N LEU A 182 6.80 5.92 1.97
CA LEU A 182 7.28 5.46 3.29
C LEU A 182 6.36 4.40 3.91
N LYS A 183 5.04 4.58 3.77
CA LYS A 183 4.05 3.63 4.30
C LYS A 183 4.07 2.26 3.61
N SER A 184 4.53 2.19 2.36
CA SER A 184 4.42 1.00 1.53
C SER A 184 5.78 0.55 0.98
N ASP A 185 6.18 1.06 -0.17
CA ASP A 185 7.32 0.52 -0.93
C ASP A 185 8.67 0.71 -0.21
N TYR A 186 8.82 1.72 0.64
CA TYR A 186 10.09 1.93 1.35
C TYR A 186 10.53 0.68 2.14
N LYS A 187 9.57 -0.01 2.78
CA LYS A 187 9.84 -1.21 3.58
C LYS A 187 10.43 -2.37 2.78
N VAL A 188 10.13 -2.46 1.49
CA VAL A 188 10.66 -3.52 0.63
C VAL A 188 12.00 -3.15 0.00
N HIS A 189 12.36 -1.86 0.00
CA HIS A 189 13.67 -1.42 -0.47
C HIS A 189 14.76 -1.52 0.61
N VAL A 190 14.37 -1.41 1.89
CA VAL A 190 15.34 -1.45 2.99
C VAL A 190 15.97 -2.84 3.13
N SER A 191 17.29 -2.91 3.07
CA SER A 191 18.06 -4.15 3.23
C SER A 191 19.36 -3.91 3.98
N LYS A 192 20.10 -4.99 4.28
CA LYS A 192 21.40 -4.90 4.95
C LYS A 192 22.55 -4.49 4.02
N SER A 193 22.36 -4.66 2.72
CA SER A 193 23.41 -4.53 1.70
C SER A 193 22.91 -3.74 0.49
N SER A 194 22.20 -2.65 0.73
CA SER A 194 21.69 -1.81 -0.36
C SER A 194 22.77 -0.85 -0.82
N SER A 195 22.93 -0.71 -2.13
CA SER A 195 23.79 0.32 -2.72
C SER A 195 23.22 1.74 -2.63
N VAL A 196 21.96 1.89 -2.20
CA VAL A 196 21.37 3.20 -1.90
C VAL A 196 21.54 3.50 -0.41
N PRO A 197 22.15 4.63 -0.02
CA PRO A 197 22.36 5.03 1.37
C PRO A 197 21.12 4.89 2.27
N ASP A 198 19.99 5.47 1.85
CA ASP A 198 18.74 5.49 2.62
C ASP A 198 18.10 4.11 2.78
N HIS A 199 18.41 3.17 1.88
CA HIS A 199 17.88 1.82 1.91
C HIS A 199 18.79 0.86 2.67
N CYS A 200 20.05 1.22 2.90
CA CYS A 200 20.98 0.39 3.62
C CYS A 200 20.82 0.60 5.13
N ARG A 201 20.12 -0.33 5.78
CA ARG A 201 19.82 -0.22 7.22
C ARG A 201 21.06 0.02 8.11
N PRO A 202 22.18 -0.72 7.99
CA PRO A 202 23.34 -0.46 8.83
C PRO A 202 24.02 0.88 8.52
N PHE A 203 23.90 1.39 7.30
CA PHE A 203 24.45 2.69 6.94
C PHE A 203 23.54 3.83 7.40
N ALA A 204 22.25 3.79 7.08
CA ALA A 204 21.24 4.79 7.44
C ALA A 204 21.10 4.99 8.96
N LEU A 205 21.40 3.97 9.76
CA LEU A 205 21.38 4.03 11.23
C LEU A 205 22.77 4.28 11.86
N SER A 206 23.82 4.40 11.04
CA SER A 206 25.17 4.67 11.56
C SER A 206 25.38 6.14 11.88
N ASP A 207 26.10 6.43 12.96
CA ASP A 207 26.56 7.79 13.25
C ASP A 207 28.03 7.95 12.85
N PRO A 208 28.35 8.79 11.85
CA PRO A 208 29.74 9.00 11.45
C PRO A 208 30.59 9.70 12.53
N LYS A 209 29.97 10.30 13.55
CA LYS A 209 30.67 11.02 14.63
C LYS A 209 30.88 10.21 15.89
N ASP A 210 30.09 9.16 16.11
CA ASP A 210 30.20 8.30 17.29
C ASP A 210 30.73 6.92 16.90
N PRO A 211 32.00 6.59 17.22
CA PRO A 211 32.59 5.29 16.93
C PRO A 211 31.79 4.10 17.48
N ALA A 212 31.03 4.27 18.57
CA ALA A 212 30.20 3.21 19.13
C ALA A 212 28.98 2.87 18.25
N TYR A 213 28.57 3.79 17.37
CA TYR A 213 27.45 3.66 16.45
C TYR A 213 27.89 3.66 14.97
N GLN A 214 29.20 3.57 14.69
CA GLN A 214 29.70 3.41 13.32
C GLN A 214 29.53 1.96 12.85
N SER A 215 28.93 1.79 11.66
CA SER A 215 28.92 0.50 10.98
C SER A 215 30.17 0.30 10.14
N VAL A 216 30.63 -0.95 10.03
CA VAL A 216 31.72 -1.32 9.12
C VAL A 216 31.21 -1.19 7.69
N ARG A 217 31.91 -0.44 6.85
CA ARG A 217 31.56 -0.30 5.43
C ARG A 217 31.91 -1.59 4.69
N GLU A 218 30.91 -2.45 4.48
CA GLU A 218 31.04 -3.72 3.76
C GLU A 218 30.75 -3.61 2.25
N HIS A 219 30.17 -2.49 1.79
CA HIS A 219 29.82 -2.23 0.40
C HIS A 219 29.68 -0.72 0.12
N ASP A 220 29.63 -0.36 -1.17
CA ASP A 220 29.51 1.02 -1.64
C ASP A 220 28.06 1.50 -1.70
N HIS A 221 27.87 2.81 -1.48
CA HIS A 221 26.56 3.47 -1.42
C HIS A 221 26.45 4.58 -2.48
N ASN A 222 26.59 4.19 -3.75
CA ASN A 222 26.72 5.12 -4.88
C ASN A 222 25.40 5.34 -5.64
N ASP A 223 24.36 4.56 -5.34
CA ASP A 223 23.09 4.63 -6.05
C ASP A 223 22.16 5.64 -5.38
N ALA A 224 21.30 6.26 -6.20
CA ALA A 224 20.27 7.19 -5.76
C ALA A 224 18.88 6.56 -5.86
N CYS A 225 17.91 7.13 -5.15
CA CYS A 225 16.53 6.68 -5.21
C CYS A 225 15.62 7.88 -5.40
N ASP A 226 15.05 8.02 -6.61
CA ASP A 226 14.18 9.14 -6.98
C ASP A 226 13.06 9.42 -5.96
N ARG A 227 12.56 8.39 -5.27
CA ARG A 227 11.49 8.52 -4.28
C ARG A 227 11.99 9.03 -2.93
N CYS A 228 13.22 8.68 -2.54
CA CYS A 228 13.88 9.26 -1.38
C CYS A 228 14.30 10.70 -1.69
N ASP A 229 14.92 10.92 -2.86
CA ASP A 229 15.36 12.23 -3.32
C ASP A 229 14.19 13.21 -3.42
N LEU A 230 13.06 12.79 -3.98
CA LEU A 230 11.84 13.61 -4.04
C LEU A 230 11.41 14.11 -2.65
N LEU A 231 11.47 13.25 -1.62
CA LEU A 231 11.14 13.66 -0.25
C LEU A 231 12.17 14.66 0.27
N SER A 232 13.46 14.34 0.14
CA SER A 232 14.55 15.20 0.60
C SER A 232 14.50 16.59 -0.06
N GLU A 233 14.32 16.65 -1.37
CA GLU A 233 14.17 17.90 -2.13
C GLU A 233 12.94 18.71 -1.68
N THR A 234 11.80 18.03 -1.46
CA THR A 234 10.56 18.67 -0.99
C THR A 234 10.78 19.33 0.39
N LEU A 235 11.45 18.63 1.31
CA LEU A 235 11.77 19.17 2.63
C LEU A 235 12.72 20.36 2.54
N LEU A 236 13.78 20.26 1.75
CA LEU A 236 14.73 21.35 1.51
C LEU A 236 14.06 22.60 0.92
N GLN A 237 13.09 22.42 0.01
CA GLN A 237 12.34 23.55 -0.55
C GLN A 237 11.44 24.23 0.48
N ILE A 238 10.80 23.46 1.38
CA ILE A 238 10.00 24.01 2.47
C ILE A 238 10.90 24.76 3.47
N GLU A 239 12.04 24.17 3.84
CA GLU A 239 13.04 24.80 4.71
C GLU A 239 13.59 26.11 4.11
N ALA A 240 13.92 26.12 2.82
CA ALA A 240 14.35 27.33 2.12
C ALA A 240 13.24 28.39 2.09
N GLY A 241 11.99 27.98 1.91
CA GLY A 241 10.83 28.88 2.01
C GLY A 241 10.71 29.51 3.41
N LEU A 242 10.87 28.72 4.47
CA LEU A 242 10.87 29.21 5.85
C LEU A 242 12.02 30.18 6.13
N ALA A 243 13.23 29.88 5.65
CA ALA A 243 14.39 30.75 5.79
C ALA A 243 14.15 32.11 5.11
N ALA A 244 13.63 32.10 3.87
CA ALA A 244 13.32 33.33 3.13
C ALA A 244 12.24 34.19 3.81
N GLN A 245 11.25 33.58 4.47
CA GLN A 245 10.27 34.35 5.26
C GLN A 245 10.88 34.92 6.53
N THR A 246 11.77 34.19 7.19
CA THR A 246 12.45 34.64 8.40
C THR A 246 13.36 35.85 8.14
N GLU A 247 13.93 35.94 6.93
CA GLU A 247 14.71 37.10 6.47
C GLU A 247 13.85 38.32 6.11
N ASN A 248 12.57 38.12 5.79
CA ASN A 248 11.62 39.19 5.45
C ASN A 248 10.87 39.78 6.66
N LEU A 249 11.01 39.22 7.87
CA LEU A 249 10.47 39.83 9.09
C LEU A 249 11.27 41.07 9.50
N SER A 250 10.57 42.21 9.59
CA SER A 250 11.15 43.47 10.03
C SER A 250 11.56 43.42 11.51
N SER A 251 12.49 44.28 11.94
CA SER A 251 12.92 44.40 13.34
C SER A 251 11.79 44.79 14.31
N VAL A 252 10.64 45.23 13.81
CA VAL A 252 9.50 45.71 14.59
C VAL A 252 8.56 44.57 14.99
N GLU A 253 8.40 43.54 14.15
CA GLU A 253 7.57 42.36 14.45
C GLU A 253 8.26 41.37 15.39
N LYS A 254 9.59 41.48 15.54
CA LYS A 254 10.39 40.70 16.51
C LYS A 254 10.16 41.13 17.95
N GLU A 255 9.82 42.41 18.20
CA GLU A 255 9.54 42.90 19.56
C GLU A 255 8.13 42.56 20.05
N ASP A 256 7.12 42.58 19.15
CA ASP A 256 5.74 42.20 19.51
C ASP A 256 5.62 40.70 19.87
N LEU A 257 6.37 39.82 19.21
CA LEU A 257 6.44 38.38 19.55
C LEU A 257 7.22 38.09 20.85
N LEU A 258 8.16 38.96 21.24
CA LEU A 258 8.85 38.87 22.54
C LEU A 258 7.98 39.37 23.70
N GLY A 259 7.05 40.29 23.43
CA GLY A 259 6.03 40.75 24.38
C GLY A 259 5.04 39.65 24.77
N GLU A 260 4.57 38.84 23.81
CA GLU A 260 3.65 37.73 24.07
C GLU A 260 4.34 36.50 24.68
N ALA A 261 5.61 36.22 24.33
CA ALA A 261 6.39 35.13 24.93
C ALA A 261 6.71 35.35 26.43
N SER A 262 6.74 36.61 26.89
CA SER A 262 6.97 36.96 28.30
C SER A 262 5.72 36.77 29.18
N GLN A 263 4.54 36.60 28.57
CA GLN A 263 3.28 36.43 29.30
C GLN A 263 2.87 34.95 29.45
N GLU A 264 3.40 34.06 28.62
CA GLU A 264 3.23 32.60 28.77
C GLU A 264 4.30 31.93 29.66
N SER A 265 5.41 32.61 30.00
CA SER A 265 6.43 32.07 30.91
C SER A 265 5.99 31.97 32.38
N HIS A 266 4.78 32.40 32.74
CA HIS A 266 4.20 32.13 34.07
C HIS A 266 3.46 30.77 34.15
N LEU A 267 3.36 30.02 33.06
CA LEU A 267 2.94 28.62 33.05
C LEU A 267 3.99 27.73 32.37
N GLY A 268 5.24 27.89 32.79
CA GLY A 268 6.26 26.84 32.93
C GLY A 268 6.41 25.81 31.80
N LEU A 269 7.36 26.07 30.90
CA LEU A 269 8.41 25.11 30.50
C LEU A 269 9.41 25.85 29.59
N GLU A 270 10.59 26.14 30.12
CA GLU A 270 11.69 26.75 29.38
C GLU A 270 12.20 25.79 28.28
N VAL A 271 12.20 26.25 27.02
CA VAL A 271 13.04 25.69 25.96
C VAL A 271 13.71 26.87 25.26
N THR A 272 15.02 26.99 25.43
CA THR A 272 15.83 28.05 24.83
C THR A 272 16.04 27.82 23.31
N PRO A 273 16.17 28.89 22.51
CA PRO A 273 16.28 28.79 21.06
C PRO A 273 17.73 28.60 20.63
N SER A 274 18.12 27.37 20.31
CA SER A 274 19.40 27.04 19.65
C SER A 274 19.33 25.66 18.98
N SER A 275 18.51 25.50 17.94
CA SER A 275 18.44 24.23 17.18
C SER A 275 17.82 24.33 15.78
N LEU A 276 18.15 25.36 15.00
CA LEU A 276 17.73 25.44 13.59
C LEU A 276 18.90 25.87 12.68
N CYS A 277 19.80 24.93 12.40
CA CYS A 277 20.56 24.76 11.15
C CYS A 277 21.73 23.78 11.36
N GLN A 278 21.55 22.52 10.95
CA GLN A 278 22.53 21.64 10.28
C GLN A 278 22.01 20.18 10.28
N PRO A 279 22.19 19.41 9.19
CA PRO A 279 21.83 18.00 9.14
C PRO A 279 22.89 17.18 9.89
N ARG A 280 22.77 17.17 11.21
CA ARG A 280 23.70 16.52 12.13
C ARG A 280 22.90 16.07 13.36
N PHE A 281 22.22 14.93 13.26
CA PHE A 281 21.68 14.25 14.43
C PHE A 281 22.84 13.77 15.30
N CYS A 282 23.12 14.48 16.40
CA CYS A 282 23.66 13.88 17.61
C CYS A 282 23.48 14.83 18.82
N SER A 283 23.07 14.22 19.95
CA SER A 283 23.08 14.69 21.35
C SER A 283 22.10 15.82 21.73
N SER A 284 21.35 15.79 22.85
CA SER A 284 21.65 15.25 24.19
C SER A 284 20.35 15.08 25.02
N GLY A 285 20.32 14.15 25.97
CA GLY A 285 19.27 14.07 27.01
C GLY A 285 19.18 12.72 27.71
N ALA A 286 19.93 12.55 28.78
CA ALA A 286 20.07 11.35 29.61
C ALA A 286 18.77 10.90 30.29
N PHE A 287 18.55 9.57 30.42
CA PHE A 287 17.95 8.99 31.63
C PHE A 287 18.40 7.54 31.85
N GLY A 288 18.56 7.23 33.13
CA GLY A 288 19.29 6.11 33.72
C GLY A 288 18.96 4.71 33.25
N ALA A 289 20.03 3.91 33.17
CA ALA A 289 19.98 2.47 33.15
C ALA A 289 19.47 1.90 34.49
N THR A 290 18.61 0.89 34.44
CA THR A 290 18.63 -0.22 35.39
C THR A 290 18.21 -1.51 34.70
N ARG A 291 19.22 -2.34 34.44
CA ARG A 291 19.29 -3.81 34.28
C ARG A 291 18.28 -4.54 33.39
#